data_AF-A0A0F2QEM7-F1
#
_entry.id   AF-A0A0F2QEM7-F1
#
_cell.length_a   1.000
_cell.length_b   1.000
_cell.length_c   1.000
_cell.angle_alpha   90.00
_cell.angle_beta   90.00
_cell.angle_gamma   90.00
#
_symmetry.space_group_name_H-M   'P 1'
#
loop_
_entity.id
_entity.type
_entity.pdbx_description
1 polymer ?
#
loop_
_entity_poly.entity_id
_entity_poly.type
_entity_poly.pdbx_seq_one_letter_code
_entity_poly.pdbx_strand_id
1 'polypeptide(L)' 'MSEPKNKVQLTPIKEGLIGGLAGIVLGIALWQTHVISAPAIPGVMLGLGLGSWYNARRREKNAAKDKGDQT' A
#
# COMPACT_ATOMS: atom_id res chain seq x y z
N MET A 1 -30.43 -2.71 1.73
CA MET A 1 -29.27 -2.51 2.62
C MET A 1 -28.19 -1.88 1.76
N SER A 2 -27.93 -0.58 1.95
CA SER A 2 -27.11 0.23 1.05
C SER A 2 -25.65 -0.21 1.14
N GLU A 3 -25.13 -0.86 0.11
CA GLU A 3 -23.69 -1.10 -0.02
C GLU A 3 -22.96 0.25 0.13
N PRO A 4 -21.89 0.35 0.94
CA PRO A 4 -21.10 1.57 0.99
C PRO A 4 -20.41 1.76 -0.36
N LYS A 5 -21.05 2.58 -1.21
CA LYS A 5 -20.66 2.92 -2.59
C LYS A 5 -19.42 3.82 -2.67
N ASN A 6 -18.58 3.78 -1.64
CA ASN A 6 -17.32 4.50 -1.53
C ASN A 6 -16.24 3.52 -1.05
N LYS A 7 -15.87 2.55 -1.90
CA LYS A 7 -14.52 1.99 -1.82
C LYS A 7 -13.59 3.16 -2.11
N VAL A 8 -13.01 3.74 -1.06
CA VAL A 8 -12.05 4.84 -1.16
C VAL A 8 -10.84 4.31 -1.92
N GLN A 9 -10.91 4.34 -3.25
CA GLN A 9 -9.79 4.04 -4.13
C GLN A 9 -8.90 5.28 -4.09
N LEU A 10 -7.98 5.27 -3.12
CA LEU A 10 -6.93 6.26 -3.06
C LEU A 10 -6.05 6.07 -4.30
N THR A 11 -5.59 7.17 -4.88
CA THR A 11 -4.67 7.09 -6.02
C THR A 11 -3.42 6.31 -5.63
N PRO A 12 -2.75 5.60 -6.55
CA PRO A 12 -1.68 4.67 -6.24
C PRO A 12 -0.50 5.34 -5.54
N ILE A 13 -0.29 6.62 -5.85
CA ILE A 13 0.71 7.49 -5.23
C ILE A 13 0.40 7.69 -3.74
N LYS A 14 -0.88 7.92 -3.38
CA LYS A 14 -1.30 8.08 -1.98
C LYS A 14 -1.19 6.77 -1.21
N GLU A 15 -1.61 5.64 -1.79
CA GLU A 15 -1.44 4.33 -1.15
C GLU A 15 0.04 3.98 -0.97
N GLY A 16 0.90 4.30 -1.94
CA GLY A 16 2.35 4.14 -1.83
C GLY A 16 2.97 4.98 -0.72
N LEU A 17 2.55 6.24 -0.57
CA LEU A 17 3.05 7.13 0.49
C LEU A 17 2.64 6.62 1.88
N ILE A 18 1.39 6.19 2.03
CA ILE A 18 0.86 5.60 3.27
C ILE A 18 1.59 4.28 3.57
N GLY A 19 1.84 3.45 2.56
CA GLY A 19 2.62 2.22 2.69
C GLY A 19 4.06 2.49 3.15
N GLY A 20 4.69 3.55 2.64
CA GLY A 20 6.01 3.99 3.09
C GLY A 20 6.01 4.44 4.55
N LEU A 21 5.07 5.30 4.95
CA LEU A 21 4.93 5.75 6.35
C LEU A 21 4.67 4.57 7.31
N ALA A 22 3.77 3.65 6.92
CA ALA A 22 3.53 2.43 7.68
C ALA A 22 4.81 1.57 7.78
N GLY A 23 5.62 1.53 6.72
CA GLY A 23 6.90 0.81 6.73
C GLY A 23 7.96 1.43 7.62
N ILE A 24 7.97 2.75 7.82
CA ILE A 24 8.85 3.40 8.81
C ILE A 24 8.45 2.97 10.22
N VAL A 25 7.15 3.08 10.55
CA VAL A 25 6.63 2.70 11.88
C VAL A 25 6.91 1.22 12.17
N LEU A 26 6.65 0.35 11.19
CA LEU A 26 6.94 -1.07 11.31
C LEU A 26 8.45 -1.34 11.42
N GLY A 27 9.28 -0.64 10.64
CA GLY A 27 10.72 -0.75 10.70
C GLY A 27 11.29 -0.36 12.08
N ILE A 28 10.77 0.70 12.70
CA ILE A 28 11.14 1.11 14.07
C ILE A 28 10.73 0.05 15.08
N ALA A 29 9.50 -0.49 14.97
CA ALA A 29 9.03 -1.56 15.86
C ALA A 29 9.91 -2.81 15.75
N LEU A 30 10.23 -3.24 14.52
CA LEU A 30 11.11 -4.38 14.27
C LEU A 30 12.53 -4.15 14.81
N TRP A 31 13.06 -2.92 14.67
CA TRP A 31 14.34 -2.54 15.24
C TRP A 31 14.33 -2.61 16.77
N GLN A 32 13.29 -2.09 17.43
CA GLN A 32 13.15 -2.19 18.89
C GLN A 32 13.14 -3.65 19.36
N THR A 33 12.49 -4.54 18.62
CA THR A 33 12.48 -5.98 18.91
C THR A 33 13.74 -6.75 18.49
N HIS A 34 14.78 -6.06 18.00
CA HIS A 34 16.04 -6.66 17.52
C HIS A 34 15.89 -7.65 16.35
N VAL A 35 14.77 -7.61 15.62
CA VAL A 35 14.54 -8.45 14.44
C VAL A 35 15.35 -7.95 13.24
N ILE A 36 15.54 -6.64 13.14
CA ILE A 36 16.30 -5.99 12.06
C ILE A 36 17.26 -4.93 12.62
N SER A 37 18.31 -4.62 11.87
CA SER A 37 19.22 -3.52 12.20
C SER A 37 18.65 -2.17 11.75
N ALA A 38 19.03 -1.07 12.42
CA ALA A 38 18.55 0.28 12.07
C ALA A 38 18.78 0.66 10.58
N PRO A 39 19.91 0.29 9.94
CA PRO A 39 20.10 0.52 8.50
C PRO A 39 19.12 -0.22 7.58
N ALA A 40 18.37 -1.22 8.09
CA ALA A 40 17.37 -1.94 7.31
C ALA A 40 16.02 -1.21 7.21
N ILE A 41 15.78 -0.18 8.05
CA ILE A 41 14.51 0.57 8.09
C ILE A 41 14.16 1.21 6.72
N PRO A 42 15.10 1.85 5.99
CA PRO A 42 14.83 2.34 4.64
C PRO A 42 14.37 1.24 3.67
N GLY A 43 14.90 0.02 3.80
CA GLY A 43 14.49 -1.13 3.00
C GLY A 43 13.05 -1.54 3.28
N VAL A 44 12.64 -1.56 4.56
CA VAL A 44 11.26 -1.85 4.98
C VAL A 44 10.29 -0.77 4.48
N MET A 45 10.67 0.51 4.61
CA MET A 45 9.91 1.65 4.09
C MET A 45 9.68 1.53 2.57
N LEU A 46 10.74 1.29 1.80
CA LEU A 46 10.66 1.16 0.35
C LEU A 46 9.86 -0.08 -0.07
N GLY A 47 10.06 -1.21 0.60
CA GLY A 47 9.35 -2.45 0.32
C GLY A 47 7.84 -2.32 0.49
N LEU A 48 7.41 -1.75 1.62
CA LEU A 48 5.98 -1.53 1.89
C LEU A 48 5.39 -0.41 1.03
N GLY A 49 6.14 0.67 0.77
CA GLY A 49 5.71 1.75 -0.12
C GLY A 49 5.49 1.27 -1.56
N LEU A 50 6.46 0.56 -2.13
CA LEU A 50 6.38 -0.01 -3.48
C LEU A 50 5.31 -1.11 -3.57
N GLY A 51 5.21 -1.98 -2.55
CA GLY A 51 4.19 -3.02 -2.48
C GLY A 51 2.78 -2.45 -2.44
N SER A 52 2.55 -1.41 -1.63
CA SER A 52 1.28 -0.70 -1.54
C SER A 52 0.91 -0.04 -2.87
N TRP A 53 1.86 0.68 -3.50
CA TRP A 53 1.66 1.26 -4.83
C TRP A 53 1.33 0.20 -5.90
N TYR A 54 2.03 -0.94 -5.90
CA TYR A 54 1.78 -2.03 -6.84
C TYR A 54 0.38 -2.63 -6.66
N ASN A 55 -0.04 -2.83 -5.41
CA ASN A 55 -1.36 -3.34 -5.08
C ASN A 55 -2.47 -2.37 -5.53
N ALA A 56 -2.30 -1.07 -5.26
CA ALA A 56 -3.19 -0.01 -5.71
C ALA A 56 -3.33 -0.01 -7.25
N ARG A 57 -2.19 -0.05 -7.95
CA ARG A 57 -2.13 -0.07 -9.41
C ARG A 57 -2.81 -1.31 -10.01
N ARG A 58 -2.73 -2.47 -9.33
CA ARG A 58 -3.41 -3.70 -9.76
C ARG A 58 -4.92 -3.60 -9.56
N ARG A 59 -5.37 -2.99 -8.46
CA ARG A 59 -6.81 -2.73 -8.20
C ARG A 59 -7.40 -1.81 -9.25
N GLU A 60 -6.70 -0.73 -9.63
CA GLU A 60 -7.14 0.16 -10.71
C GLU A 60 -7.31 -0.58 -12.04
N LYS A 61 -6.33 -1.42 -12.42
CA LYS A 61 -6.41 -2.23 -13.65
C LYS A 61 -7.57 -3.22 -13.63
N ASN A 62 -7.84 -3.85 -12.49
CA ASN A 62 -8.96 -4.78 -12.36
C ASN A 62 -10.30 -4.05 -12.37
N ALA A 63 -10.41 -2.89 -11.71
CA ALA A 63 -11.60 -2.04 -11.73
C ALA A 63 -11.89 -1.47 -13.14
N ALA A 64 -10.85 -1.20 -13.94
CA ALA A 64 -10.99 -0.78 -15.33
C ALA A 64 -11.47 -1.93 -16.24
N LYS A 65 -11.02 -3.17 -16.00
CA LYS A 65 -11.51 -4.35 -16.72
C LYS A 65 -12.99 -4.65 -16.42
N ASP A 66 -13.38 -4.55 -15.16
CA ASP A 66 -14.76 -4.81 -14.72
C ASP A 66 -15.78 -3.80 -15.31
N LYS A 67 -15.32 -2.60 -15.66
CA LYS A 67 -16.13 -1.59 -16.38
C LYS A 67 -16.20 -1.80 -17.89
N GLY A 68 -15.23 -2.49 -18.49
CA GLY A 68 -15.21 -2.77 -19.93
C GLY A 68 -16.05 -3.99 -20.33
N ASP A 69 -16.39 -4.86 -19.37
CA ASP A 69 -17.23 -6.04 -19.57
C ASP A 69 -18.74 -5.74 -19.36
N GLN A 70 -19.08 -4.51 -18.96
CA GLN A 70 -20.45 -4.03 -18.75
C GLN A 70 -20.98 -3.15 -19.91
N THR A 71 -20.25 -3.02 -21.01
CA THR A 71 -20.65 -2.30 -22.24
C THR A 71 -20.78 -3.27 -23.40
#